data_AF-A0A531LSJ2-F1
#
_entry.id   AF-A0A531LSJ2-F1
#
_cell.length_a   1.000
_cell.length_b   1.000
_cell.length_c   1.000
_cell.angle_alpha   90.00
_cell.angle_beta   90.00
_cell.angle_gamma   90.00
#
_symmetry.space_group_name_H-M   'P 1'
#
loop_
_entity.id
_entity.type
_entity.pdbx_description
1 polymer ?
#
loop_
_entity_poly.entity_id
_entity_poly.type
_entity_poly.pdbx_seq_one_letter_code
_entity_poly.pdbx_strand_id
1 'polypeptide(L)' 'MQTRKLGTELEVFPVGLGCMGMSFGYGGQPEAEAIATLRRAIEIGVTFFDTAEVYGPYENEILLGKALKPVRDKVT' A
#
# COMPACT_ATOMS: atom_id res chain seq x y z
N MET A 1 -0.83 -19.05 -6.51
CA MET A 1 -0.65 -18.29 -5.25
C MET A 1 -1.86 -18.54 -4.37
N GLN A 2 -1.68 -18.67 -3.06
CA GLN A 2 -2.80 -18.77 -2.11
C GLN A 2 -3.40 -17.37 -1.92
N THR A 3 -4.72 -17.21 -2.03
CA THR A 3 -5.42 -15.95 -1.74
C THR A 3 -6.26 -16.07 -0.46
N ARG A 4 -6.75 -14.95 0.06
CA ARG A 4 -7.70 -14.88 1.16
C ARG A 4 -8.88 -14.03 0.74
N LYS A 5 -10.08 -14.45 1.13
CA LYS A 5 -11.30 -13.68 0.92
C LYS A 5 -11.53 -12.75 2.11
N LEU A 6 -11.64 -11.46 1.86
CA LEU A 6 -12.03 -10.45 2.86
C LEU A 6 -13.44 -9.93 2.51
N GLY A 7 -14.39 -10.13 3.43
CA GLY A 7 -15.80 -9.84 3.16
C GLY A 7 -16.36 -10.68 2.02
N THR A 8 -17.25 -10.09 1.22
CA THR A 8 -17.92 -10.77 0.11
C THR A 8 -17.22 -10.62 -1.23
N GLU A 9 -16.41 -9.56 -1.40
CA GLU A 9 -15.98 -9.06 -2.72
C GLU A 9 -14.46 -9.04 -2.94
N LEU A 10 -13.65 -9.03 -1.87
CA LEU A 10 -12.20 -8.85 -2.02
C LEU A 10 -11.48 -10.19 -1.95
N GLU A 11 -10.68 -10.49 -2.98
CA GLU A 11 -9.66 -11.53 -2.96
C GLU A 11 -8.28 -10.87 -2.88
N VAL A 12 -7.52 -11.21 -1.84
CA VAL A 12 -6.22 -10.58 -1.56
C VAL A 12 -5.11 -11.60 -1.38
N PHE A 13 -3.87 -11.16 -1.58
CA PHE A 13 -2.71 -11.91 -1.12
C PHE A 13 -2.75 -12.05 0.42
N PRO A 14 -2.37 -13.20 1.01
CA PRO A 14 -2.43 -13.45 2.45
C PRO A 14 -1.55 -12.50 3.30
N VAL A 15 -0.67 -11.73 2.69
CA VAL A 15 0.16 -10.72 3.36
C VAL A 15 -0.13 -9.35 2.75
N GLY A 16 -0.61 -8.41 3.57
CA GLY A 16 -0.77 -7.02 3.18
C GLY A 16 0.45 -6.16 3.56
N LEU A 17 0.51 -4.94 3.05
CA LEU A 17 1.51 -3.95 3.46
C LEU A 17 0.85 -2.79 4.22
N GLY A 18 1.22 -2.62 5.49
CA GLY A 18 0.87 -1.44 6.27
C GLY A 18 1.75 -0.24 5.88
N CYS A 19 1.13 0.90 5.56
CA CYS A 19 1.82 2.05 4.98
C CYS A 19 2.10 3.17 5.99
N MET A 20 1.73 2.99 7.27
CA MET A 20 1.95 3.98 8.34
C MET A 20 3.38 4.54 8.36
N GLY A 21 4.39 3.67 8.29
CA GLY A 21 5.81 4.05 8.43
C GLY A 21 6.34 4.97 7.34
N MET A 22 5.62 5.12 6.22
CA MET A 22 6.08 5.91 5.07
C MET A 22 5.97 7.42 5.33
N SER A 23 5.01 7.84 6.15
CA SER A 23 4.75 9.25 6.48
C SER A 23 4.46 9.49 7.97
N PHE A 24 4.39 8.44 8.79
CA PHE A 24 4.03 8.53 10.20
C PHE A 24 4.80 7.54 11.10
N GLY A 25 4.80 7.81 12.41
CA GLY A 25 5.27 6.89 13.47
C GLY A 25 6.79 6.69 13.58
N TYR A 26 7.54 6.75 12.46
CA TYR A 26 8.97 6.41 12.42
C TYR A 26 9.87 7.49 11.80
N GLY A 27 9.38 8.73 11.70
CA GLY A 27 10.15 9.85 11.11
C GLY A 27 9.96 10.01 9.60
N GLY A 28 9.07 9.24 8.98
CA GLY A 28 8.77 9.29 7.55
C GLY A 28 9.89 8.71 6.69
N GLN A 29 9.63 8.55 5.39
CA GLN A 29 10.59 8.11 4.39
C GLN A 29 10.62 9.08 3.21
N PRO A 30 11.75 9.20 2.49
CA PRO A 30 11.76 9.92 1.22
C PRO A 30 10.69 9.35 0.26
N GLU A 31 9.91 10.21 -0.39
CA GLU A 31 8.78 9.81 -1.24
C GLU A 31 9.19 8.77 -2.30
N ALA A 32 10.36 8.94 -2.93
CA ALA A 32 10.86 8.01 -3.94
C ALA A 32 11.10 6.59 -3.39
N GLU A 33 11.60 6.47 -2.15
CA GLU A 33 11.86 5.18 -1.51
C GLU A 33 10.56 4.50 -1.06
N ALA A 34 9.60 5.29 -0.57
CA ALA A 34 8.29 4.77 -0.22
C ALA A 34 7.54 4.27 -1.47
N ILE A 35 7.59 5.02 -2.58
CA ILE A 35 7.05 4.57 -3.88
C ILE A 35 7.74 3.29 -4.35
N ALA A 36 9.08 3.23 -4.27
CA ALA A 36 9.82 2.03 -4.66
C ALA A 36 9.41 0.80 -3.82
N THR A 37 9.19 0.98 -2.52
CA THR A 37 8.69 -0.06 -1.61
C THR A 37 7.30 -0.54 -2.01
N LEU A 38 6.37 0.38 -2.27
CA LEU A 38 5.01 0.06 -2.73
C LEU A 38 5.04 -0.73 -4.05
N ARG A 39 5.87 -0.32 -5.01
CA ARG A 39 6.03 -1.03 -6.29
C ARG A 39 6.61 -2.41 -6.10
N ARG A 40 7.63 -2.54 -5.25
CA ARG A 40 8.25 -3.83 -4.96
C ARG A 40 7.26 -4.80 -4.32
N ALA A 41 6.40 -4.31 -3.43
CA ALA A 41 5.34 -5.12 -2.82
C ALA A 41 4.41 -5.72 -3.90
N ILE A 42 4.01 -4.93 -4.89
CA ILE A 42 3.19 -5.41 -6.03
C ILE A 42 3.94 -6.45 -6.85
N GLU A 43 5.23 -6.23 -7.15
CA GLU A 43 6.06 -7.18 -7.91
C GLU A 43 6.17 -8.55 -7.23
N ILE A 44 6.18 -8.59 -5.90
CA ILE A 44 6.23 -9.84 -5.12
C ILE A 44 4.83 -10.39 -4.80
N GLY A 45 3.77 -9.78 -5.34
CA GLY A 45 2.41 -10.31 -5.31
C GLY A 45 1.51 -9.77 -4.21
N VAL A 46 1.93 -8.74 -3.46
CA VAL A 46 1.05 -8.05 -2.51
C VAL A 46 0.01 -7.23 -3.28
N THR A 47 -1.26 -7.47 -2.99
CA THR A 47 -2.39 -6.75 -3.62
C THR A 47 -3.16 -5.87 -2.64
N PHE A 48 -2.89 -5.97 -1.35
CA PHE A 48 -3.63 -5.27 -0.28
C PHE A 48 -2.72 -4.33 0.50
N PHE A 49 -3.10 -3.05 0.55
CA PHE A 49 -2.34 -1.96 1.16
C PHE A 49 -3.20 -1.26 2.21
N ASP A 50 -2.69 -1.17 3.43
CA ASP A 50 -3.37 -0.55 4.56
C ASP A 50 -2.82 0.86 4.79
N THR A 51 -3.72 1.83 4.91
CA THR A 51 -3.43 3.25 5.09
C THR A 51 -4.54 3.91 5.93
N ALA A 52 -4.30 5.13 6.38
CA ALA A 52 -5.27 5.92 7.11
C ALA A 52 -4.99 7.41 6.96
N GLU A 53 -6.05 8.23 7.03
CA GLU A 53 -5.97 9.71 7.01
C GLU A 53 -4.97 10.26 8.04
N VAL A 54 -4.85 9.61 9.20
CA VAL A 54 -3.98 10.04 10.31
C VAL A 54 -2.49 9.81 10.07
N TYR A 55 -2.09 9.03 9.06
CA TYR A 55 -0.69 8.68 8.81
C TYR A 55 0.07 9.85 8.16
N GLY A 56 0.46 10.84 8.97
CA GLY A 56 1.03 12.10 8.48
C GLY A 56 -0.10 12.88 7.82
N PRO A 57 -0.93 13.60 8.59
CA PRO A 57 -2.31 13.85 8.22
C PRO A 57 -2.48 14.27 6.76
N TYR A 58 -3.29 13.51 6.02
CA TYR A 58 -3.59 13.70 4.60
C TYR A 58 -2.45 13.37 3.60
N GLU A 59 -1.27 12.93 4.03
CA GLU A 59 -0.12 12.66 3.15
C GLU A 59 -0.02 11.21 2.67
N ASN A 60 -0.29 10.21 3.53
CA ASN A 60 -0.09 8.80 3.17
C ASN A 60 -0.97 8.36 2.00
N GLU A 61 -2.24 8.75 1.99
CA GLU A 61 -3.18 8.40 0.93
C GLU A 61 -2.80 9.06 -0.41
N ILE A 62 -2.26 10.29 -0.37
CA ILE A 62 -1.73 10.97 -1.56
C ILE A 62 -0.51 10.21 -2.10
N LEU A 63 0.41 9.81 -1.23
CA LEU A 63 1.58 9.00 -1.59
C LEU A 63 1.17 7.68 -2.25
N LEU A 64 0.21 6.96 -1.66
CA LEU A 64 -0.33 5.73 -2.23
C LEU A 64 -1.02 6.00 -3.57
N GLY A 65 -1.78 7.09 -3.70
CA GLY A 65 -2.39 7.50 -4.96
C GLY A 65 -1.36 7.68 -6.09
N LYS A 66 -0.23 8.34 -5.81
CA LYS A 66 0.88 8.49 -6.77
C LYS A 66 1.50 7.14 -7.14
N ALA A 67 1.73 6.27 -6.15
CA ALA A 67 2.35 4.97 -6.35
C ALA A 67 1.45 3.98 -7.09
N LEU A 68 0.15 3.96 -6.80
CA LEU A 68 -0.78 2.93 -7.29
C LEU A 68 -1.45 3.31 -8.60
N LYS A 69 -1.60 4.61 -8.92
CA LYS A 69 -2.30 5.08 -10.13
C LYS A 69 -1.87 4.36 -11.42
N PRO A 70 -0.58 4.11 -11.69
CA PRO A 70 -0.15 3.41 -12.91
C PRO A 70 -0.37 1.88 -12.93
N VAL A 71 -0.80 1.28 -11.82
CA VAL A 71 -1.00 -0.18 -11.65
C VAL A 71 -2.27 -0.49 -10.86
N ARG A 72 -3.29 0.35 -10.97
CA ARG A 72 -4.53 0.19 -10.19
C ARG A 72 -5.18 -1.17 -10.44
N ASP A 73 -5.06 -1.72 -11.64
CA ASP A 73 -5.54 -3.05 -12.04
C ASP A 73 -4.84 -4.22 -11.33
N LYS A 74 -3.68 -3.98 -10.69
CA LYS A 74 -2.88 -5.01 -10.01
C LYS A 74 -3.09 -5.05 -8.49
N VAL A 75 -3.89 -4.16 -7.94
CA VAL A 75 -4.20 -4.10 -6.52
C VAL A 75 -5.70 -4.34 -6.31
N THR A 76 -6.06 -4.94 -5.19
CA THR A 76 -7.46 -5.22 -4.86
C THR A 76 -8.06 -4.01 -4.17
#